data_AF-A0A7L1N2U3-F1
#
_entry.id   AF-A0A7L1N2U3-F1
#
_cell.length_a   1.000
_cell.length_b   1.000
_cell.length_c   1.000
_cell.angle_alpha   90.00
_cell.angle_beta   90.00
_cell.angle_gamma   90.00
#
_symmetry.space_group_name_H-M   'P 1'
#
loop_
_entity.id
_entity.type
_entity.pdbx_description
1 polymer ?
#
loop_
_entity_poly.entity_id
_entity_poly.type
_entity_poly.pdbx_seq_one_letter_code
_entity_poly.pdbx_strand_id
1 'polypeptide(L)' 'LSVALSGTVLSRCPACARNFANLHCSNICSPDQSLFTDVTRVVNRSTALGGRQLAVVEYRCFYRQRLAD' A
#
# COMPACT_ATOMS: atom_id res chain seq x y z
N LEU A 1 -10.32 -6.73 4.63
CA LEU A 1 -10.79 -7.24 3.32
C LEU A 1 -9.85 -6.90 2.15
N SER A 2 -9.07 -5.81 2.21
CA SER A 2 -8.26 -5.29 1.08
C SER A 2 -7.35 -6.30 0.36
N VAL A 3 -6.62 -7.16 1.09
CA VAL A 3 -5.68 -8.14 0.49
C VAL A 3 -6.23 -9.58 0.53
N ALA A 4 -7.30 -9.81 1.30
CA ALA A 4 -7.80 -11.14 1.63
C ALA A 4 -8.30 -11.92 0.39
N LEU A 5 -9.03 -11.25 -0.50
CA LEU A 5 -9.56 -11.91 -1.72
C LEU A 5 -8.44 -12.32 -2.68
N SER A 6 -7.45 -11.46 -2.92
CA SER A 6 -6.29 -11.83 -3.73
C SER A 6 -5.49 -12.96 -3.09
N GLY A 7 -5.39 -12.98 -1.75
CA GLY A 7 -4.77 -14.07 -1.01
C GLY A 7 -5.45 -15.42 -1.24
N THR A 8 -6.79 -15.48 -1.33
CA THR A 8 -7.50 -16.73 -1.63
C THR A 8 -7.31 -17.17 -3.07
N VAL A 9 -7.33 -16.24 -4.03
CA VAL A 9 -7.07 -16.54 -5.46
C VAL A 9 -5.65 -17.09 -5.66
N LEU A 10 -4.65 -16.50 -5.00
CA LEU A 10 -3.24 -16.89 -5.12
C LEU A 10 -2.84 -18.03 -4.18
N SER A 11 -3.78 -18.57 -3.39
CA SER A 11 -3.50 -19.56 -2.34
C SER A 11 -2.83 -20.85 -2.82
N ARG A 12 -3.02 -21.21 -4.11
CA ARG A 12 -2.41 -22.40 -4.72
C ARG A 12 -0.90 -22.25 -4.95
N CYS A 13 -0.36 -21.03 -4.99
CA CYS A 13 1.06 -20.75 -5.14
C CYS A 13 1.56 -19.81 -4.04
N PRO A 14 2.21 -20.34 -2.98
CA PRO A 14 2.68 -19.54 -1.86
C PRO A 14 3.64 -18.42 -2.25
N ALA A 15 4.47 -18.63 -3.29
CA ALA A 15 5.38 -17.61 -3.79
C ALA A 15 4.63 -16.41 -4.39
N CYS A 16 3.60 -16.67 -5.21
CA CYS A 16 2.78 -15.60 -5.79
C CYS A 16 2.04 -14.81 -4.69
N ALA A 17 1.43 -15.52 -3.74
CA ALA A 17 0.74 -14.88 -2.62
C ALA A 17 1.69 -14.01 -1.78
N ARG A 18 2.92 -14.48 -1.53
CA ARG A 18 3.95 -13.73 -0.80
C ARG A 18 4.42 -12.49 -1.56
N ASN A 19 4.72 -12.62 -2.85
CA ASN A 19 5.16 -11.48 -3.67
C ASN A 19 4.09 -10.39 -3.73
N PHE A 20 2.82 -10.79 -3.93
CA PHE A 20 1.68 -9.88 -3.91
C PHE A 20 1.53 -9.17 -2.56
N ALA A 21 1.57 -9.92 -1.45
CA ALA A 21 1.49 -9.35 -0.11
C ALA A 21 2.67 -8.39 0.17
N ASN A 22 3.88 -8.75 -0.22
CA ASN A 22 5.09 -7.93 -0.03
C ASN A 22 5.02 -6.59 -0.76
N LEU A 23 4.42 -6.55 -1.96
CA LEU A 23 4.20 -5.30 -2.69
C LEU A 23 3.31 -4.34 -1.89
N HIS A 24 2.21 -4.83 -1.32
CA HIS A 24 1.34 -4.03 -0.45
C HIS A 24 2.00 -3.65 0.88
N CYS A 25 2.72 -4.57 1.52
CA CYS A 25 3.45 -4.30 2.75
C CYS A 25 4.53 -3.23 2.54
N SER A 26 5.22 -3.23 1.41
CA SER A 26 6.22 -2.20 1.07
C SER A 26 5.55 -0.83 0.96
N ASN A 27 4.43 -0.74 0.24
CA ASN A 27 3.67 0.50 0.08
C ASN A 27 3.14 1.07 1.41
N ILE A 28 2.90 0.26 2.43
CA ILE A 28 2.17 0.68 3.64
C ILE A 28 3.09 0.77 4.86
N CYS A 29 4.02 -0.17 5.01
CA CYS A 29 4.76 -0.40 6.25
C CYS A 29 6.29 -0.25 6.09
N SER A 30 6.81 -0.03 4.87
CA SER A 30 8.25 0.15 4.70
C SER A 30 8.74 1.37 5.50
N PRO A 31 9.84 1.25 6.28
CA PRO A 31 10.46 2.41 6.91
C PRO A 31 10.99 3.41 5.87
N ASP A 32 11.30 2.94 4.66
CA ASP A 32 11.82 3.73 3.54
C ASP A 32 10.74 4.08 2.51
N GLN A 33 9.46 4.03 2.88
CA GLN A 33 8.32 4.26 1.97
C GLN A 33 8.45 5.54 1.13
N SER A 34 8.96 6.62 1.74
CA SER A 34 9.14 7.93 1.10
C SER A 34 10.14 7.92 -0.06
N LEU A 35 11.01 6.91 -0.15
CA LEU A 35 11.95 6.78 -1.28
C LEU A 35 11.25 6.35 -2.58
N PHE A 36 10.04 5.81 -2.51
CA PHE A 36 9.35 5.25 -3.67
C PHE A 36 7.84 5.53 -3.71
N THR A 37 7.33 6.37 -2.81
CA THR A 37 5.92 6.74 -2.75
C THR A 37 5.75 8.25 -2.64
N ASP A 38 4.96 8.84 -3.54
CA ASP A 38 4.58 10.26 -3.53
C ASP A 38 3.09 10.43 -3.23
N VAL A 39 2.74 11.21 -2.22
CA VAL A 39 1.34 11.59 -1.96
C VAL A 39 0.89 12.64 -2.98
N THR A 40 -0.17 12.37 -3.75
CA THR A 40 -0.69 13.29 -4.77
C THR A 40 -1.96 14.01 -4.33
N ARG A 41 -2.73 13.45 -3.39
CA ARG A 41 -3.95 14.07 -2.89
C ARG A 41 -4.24 13.73 -1.43
N VAL A 42 -4.64 14.76 -0.67
CA VAL A 42 -5.05 14.66 0.73
C VAL A 42 -6.40 15.33 0.96
N VAL A 43 -7.13 14.88 1.97
CA VAL A 43 -8.36 15.53 2.45
C VAL A 43 -8.27 15.83 3.95
N ASN A 44 -8.94 16.89 4.39
CA ASN A 44 -9.07 17.19 5.81
C ASN A 44 -9.98 16.14 6.47
N ARG A 45 -9.50 15.50 7.53
CA ARG A 45 -10.25 14.55 8.35
C ARG A 45 -10.25 15.01 9.80
N SER A 46 -11.44 15.15 10.37
CA SER A 46 -11.60 15.34 11.81
C SER A 46 -11.47 14.00 12.52
N THR A 47 -10.61 13.94 13.53
CA THR A 47 -10.47 12.78 14.41
C THR A 47 -11.61 12.75 15.44
N ALA A 48 -11.87 11.59 16.04
CA ALA A 48 -12.91 11.44 17.06
C ALA A 48 -12.71 12.34 18.30
N LEU A 49 -11.47 12.81 18.53
CA LEU A 49 -11.09 13.70 19.62
C LEU A 49 -11.09 15.19 19.20
N GLY A 50 -11.64 15.53 18.02
CA GLY A 50 -11.71 16.91 17.52
C GLY A 50 -10.44 17.46 16.88
N GLY A 51 -9.34 16.69 16.85
CA GLY A 51 -8.11 17.08 16.15
C GLY A 51 -8.26 17.01 14.62
N ARG A 52 -7.62 17.94 13.91
CA ARG A 52 -7.55 17.95 12.43
C ARG A 52 -6.36 17.12 11.96
N GLN A 53 -6.60 16.19 11.04
CA GLN A 53 -5.57 15.38 10.39
C GLN A 53 -5.73 15.42 8.87
N LEU A 54 -4.64 15.28 8.13
CA LEU A 54 -4.68 15.07 6.70
C LEU A 54 -4.75 13.56 6.42
N ALA A 55 -5.77 13.14 5.67
CA ALA A 55 -5.91 11.77 5.21
C ALA A 55 -5.45 11.68 3.75
N VAL A 56 -4.51 10.76 3.48
CA VAL A 56 -4.07 10.45 2.12
C VAL A 56 -5.17 9.68 1.40
N VAL A 57 -5.61 10.21 0.25
CA VAL A 57 -6.64 9.58 -0.60
C VAL A 57 -6.09 9.15 -1.95
N GLU A 58 -4.85 9.56 -2.27
CA GLU A 58 -4.17 9.20 -3.49
C GLU A 58 -2.65 9.32 -3.30
N TYR A 59 -1.93 8.31 -3.79
CA TYR A 59 -0.47 8.30 -3.85
C TYR A 59 -0.03 7.55 -5.11
N ARG A 60 1.18 7.86 -5.56
CA ARG A 60 1.87 7.19 -6.67
C ARG A 60 3.04 6.39 -6.13
N CYS A 61 3.18 5.15 -6.59
CA CYS A 61 4.34 4.30 -6.30
C CYS A 61 5.26 4.21 -7.50
N PHE A 62 6.57 4.19 -7.26
CA PHE A 62 7.58 4.03 -8.29
C PHE A 62 8.35 2.73 -8.07
N TYR A 63 8.25 1.81 -9.02
CA TYR A 63 8.89 0.51 -8.95
C TYR A 63 9.86 0.30 -10.12
N ARG A 64 10.92 -0.46 -9.87
CA ARG A 64 11.77 -0.98 -10.95
C ARG A 64 10.98 -2.05 -11.71
N GLN A 65 11.08 -2.04 -13.04
CA GLN A 65 10.35 -2.98 -13.90
C GLN A 65 10.59 -4.45 -13.51
N ARG A 66 11.83 -4.80 -13.17
CA ARG A 66 12.23 -6.16 -12.76
C ARG A 66 11.51 -6.72 -11.52
N LEU A 67 10.80 -5.88 -10.76
CA LEU A 67 9.96 -6.31 -9.64
C LEU A 67 8.59 -6.80 -10.12
N ALA A 68 8.14 -6.31 -11.28
CA ALA A 68 6.84 -6.57 -11.88
C ALA A 68 6.89 -7.51 -13.10
N ASP A 69 8.09 -7.77 -13.64
CA ASP A 69 8.37 -8.83 -14.62
C ASP A 69 8.25 -10.23 -13.98
#